data_AF-A0A959K9Y4-F1
#
_entry.id   AF-A0A959K9Y4-F1
#
_cell.length_a   1.000
_cell.length_b   1.000
_cell.length_c   1.000
_cell.angle_alpha   90.00
_cell.angle_beta   90.00
_cell.angle_gamma   90.00
#
_symmetry.space_group_name_H-M   'P 1'
#
loop_
_entity.id
_entity.type
_entity.pdbx_description
1 polymer ?
#
loop_
_entity_poly.entity_id
_entity_poly.type
_entity_poly.pdbx_seq_one_letter_code
_entity_poly.pdbx_strand_id
1 'polypeptide(L)' 'GSTIEVLATTVAMGSAKAAGVAAGCFASIREAVQSAGVIQSYRPQDAIDAYREAYELWENDLMNQQNVTVTA' A
#
# COMPACT_ATOMS: atom_id res chain seq x y z
N GLY A 1 8.59 11.03 -2.85
CA GLY A 1 7.64 10.56 -1.83
C GLY A 1 6.21 10.67 -2.33
N SER A 2 5.28 9.93 -1.73
CA SER A 2 3.86 9.96 -2.08
C SER A 2 3.00 10.30 -0.86
N THR A 3 1.89 11.01 -1.06
CA THR A 3 0.91 11.23 0.02
C THR A 3 0.10 9.94 0.22
N ILE A 4 -0.12 9.56 1.47
CA ILE A 4 -0.90 8.39 1.85
C ILE A 4 -2.16 8.87 2.58
N GLU A 5 -3.33 8.42 2.13
CA GLU A 5 -4.62 8.68 2.78
C GLU A 5 -5.16 7.39 3.38
N VAL A 6 -5.52 7.44 4.66
CA VAL A 6 -6.11 6.34 5.40
C VAL A 6 -7.63 6.52 5.40
N LEU A 7 -8.34 5.54 4.86
CA LEU A 7 -9.80 5.58 4.72
C LEU A 7 -10.49 4.84 5.86
N ALA A 8 -11.66 5.33 6.26
CA ALA A 8 -12.57 4.64 7.16
C ALA A 8 -13.15 3.40 6.49
N THR A 9 -12.48 2.25 6.66
CA THR A 9 -12.90 0.98 6.05
C THR A 9 -12.58 -0.21 6.93
N THR A 10 -13.27 -1.32 6.68
CA THR A 10 -12.98 -2.65 7.24
C THR A 10 -12.62 -3.62 6.11
N VAL A 11 -12.07 -4.78 6.47
CA VAL A 11 -11.76 -5.84 5.48
C VAL A 11 -13.01 -6.23 4.69
N ALA A 12 -14.16 -6.41 5.35
CA ALA A 12 -15.41 -6.79 4.71
C ALA A 12 -15.88 -5.73 3.69
N MET A 13 -15.85 -4.44 4.06
CA MET A 13 -16.22 -3.35 3.15
C MET A 13 -15.27 -3.24 1.96
N GLY A 14 -13.96 -3.37 2.21
CA GLY A 14 -12.93 -3.32 1.17
C GLY A 14 -13.12 -4.43 0.13
N SER A 15 -13.32 -5.67 0.59
CA SER A 15 -13.57 -6.82 -0.28
C SER A 15 -14.87 -6.67 -1.08
N ALA A 16 -15.95 -6.24 -0.44
CA ALA A 16 -17.22 -6.00 -1.13
C ALA A 16 -17.10 -4.93 -2.22
N LYS A 17 -16.38 -3.83 -1.93
CA LYS A 17 -16.11 -2.76 -2.90
C LYS A 17 -15.26 -3.25 -4.08
N ALA A 18 -14.21 -4.03 -3.82
CA ALA A 18 -13.36 -4.62 -4.86
C ALA A 18 -14.16 -5.58 -5.75
N ALA A 19 -14.98 -6.45 -5.16
CA ALA A 19 -15.88 -7.34 -5.92
C ALA A 19 -16.91 -6.54 -6.73
N GLY A 20 -17.45 -5.45 -6.17
CA GLY A 20 -18.36 -4.55 -6.86
C GLY A 20 -17.74 -3.91 -8.10
N VAL A 21 -16.45 -3.56 -8.08
CA VAL A 21 -15.75 -3.07 -9.29
C VAL A 21 -15.66 -4.16 -10.35
N ALA A 22 -15.28 -5.39 -9.97
CA ALA A 22 -15.19 -6.52 -10.91
C ALA A 22 -16.56 -6.91 -11.48
N ALA A 23 -17.63 -6.76 -10.70
CA ALA A 23 -19.01 -7.00 -11.11
C ALA A 23 -19.63 -5.84 -11.91
N GLY A 24 -18.90 -4.73 -12.11
CA GLY A 24 -19.39 -3.55 -12.84
C GLY A 24 -20.36 -2.67 -12.05
N CYS A 25 -20.51 -2.89 -10.73
CA CYS A 25 -21.29 -2.02 -9.84
C CYS A 25 -20.63 -0.65 -9.64
N PHE A 26 -19.31 -0.55 -9.86
CA PHE A 26 -18.54 0.68 -9.85
C PHE A 26 -17.64 0.72 -11.10
N ALA A 27 -17.46 1.91 -11.68
CA ALA A 27 -16.60 2.11 -12.86
C ALA A 27 -15.10 2.03 -12.52
N SER A 28 -14.72 2.27 -11.26
CA SER A 28 -13.32 2.15 -10.83
C SER A 28 -13.16 1.91 -9.33
N ILE A 29 -11.98 1.44 -8.93
CA ILE A 29 -11.61 1.34 -7.50
C ILE A 29 -11.68 2.70 -6.82
N ARG A 30 -11.24 3.78 -7.51
CA ARG A 30 -11.30 5.15 -6.98
C ARG A 30 -12.72 5.53 -6.59
N GLU A 31 -13.69 5.28 -7.46
CA GLU A 31 -15.10 5.53 -7.19
C GLU A 31 -15.61 4.67 -6.02
N ALA A 32 -15.29 3.37 -6.03
CA ALA A 32 -15.73 2.44 -5.00
C ALA A 32 -15.25 2.86 -3.60
N VAL A 33 -14.03 3.40 -3.49
CA VAL A 33 -13.45 3.82 -2.21
C VAL A 33 -13.70 5.29 -1.85
N GLN A 34 -14.09 6.14 -2.80
CA GLN A 34 -14.28 7.59 -2.58
C GLN A 34 -15.33 7.93 -1.54
N SER A 35 -16.33 7.06 -1.36
CA SER A 35 -17.36 7.19 -0.33
C SER A 35 -16.86 6.93 1.09
N ALA A 36 -15.70 6.30 1.25
CA ALA A 36 -15.08 6.13 2.55
C ALA A 36 -14.39 7.45 2.94
N GLY A 37 -14.78 8.02 4.08
CA GLY A 37 -14.15 9.23 4.60
C GLY A 37 -12.66 9.01 4.91
N VAL A 38 -11.83 10.01 4.63
CA VAL A 38 -10.42 10.01 5.05
C VAL A 38 -10.36 10.26 6.55
N ILE A 39 -9.73 9.34 7.30
CA ILE A 39 -9.50 9.49 8.74
C ILE A 39 -8.17 10.20 9.00
N GLN A 40 -7.15 9.92 8.17
CA GLN A 40 -5.80 10.45 8.38
C GLN A 40 -5.06 10.60 7.04
N SER A 41 -4.19 11.60 6.94
CA SER A 41 -3.30 11.76 5.79
C SER A 41 -1.85 11.92 6.24
N TYR A 42 -0.94 11.22 5.58
CA TYR A 42 0.50 11.33 5.76
C TYR A 42 1.13 11.95 4.52
N ARG A 43 1.91 13.01 4.70
CA ARG A 43 2.67 13.65 3.61
C ARG A 43 4.15 13.27 3.69
N PRO A 44 4.85 13.17 2.55
CA PRO A 44 6.29 12.97 2.54
C PRO A 44 6.98 14.07 3.32
N GLN A 45 7.98 13.69 4.12
CA GLN A 45 8.90 14.62 4.75
C GLN A 45 10.07 14.90 3.80
N ASP A 46 10.72 16.05 3.96
CA ASP A 46 11.81 16.48 3.08
C ASP A 46 13.09 15.62 3.24
N ALA A 47 13.28 14.98 4.39
CA ALA A 47 14.44 14.14 4.70
C ALA A 47 14.34 12.73 4.08
N ILE A 48 14.47 12.65 2.75
CA ILE A 48 14.32 11.40 1.98
C ILE A 48 15.54 10.47 2.13
N ASP A 49 16.73 11.02 2.38
CA ASP A 49 17.98 10.27 2.32
C ASP A 49 18.06 9.13 3.35
N ALA A 50 17.60 9.37 4.58
CA ALA A 50 17.55 8.34 5.63
C ALA A 50 16.60 7.19 5.29
N TYR A 51 15.48 7.47 4.61
CA TYR A 51 14.55 6.43 4.15
C TYR A 51 15.12 5.62 2.99
N ARG A 52 15.90 6.26 2.10
CA ARG A 52 16.57 5.57 0.99
C ARG A 52 17.63 4.60 1.50
N GLU A 53 18.48 5.05 2.41
CA GLU A 53 19.51 4.19 3.02
C GLU A 53 18.88 2.99 3.75
N ALA A 54 17.83 3.23 4.54
CA ALA A 54 17.09 2.15 5.21
C ALA A 54 16.45 1.15 4.21
N TYR A 55 15.93 1.65 3.08
CA TYR A 55 15.39 0.81 2.02
C TYR A 55 16.47 -0.07 1.37
N GLU A 56 17.63 0.51 1.02
CA GLU A 56 18.75 -0.22 0.42
C GLU A 56 19.27 -1.33 1.36
N LEU A 57 19.35 -1.06 2.67
CA LEU A 57 19.73 -2.07 3.66
C LEU A 57 18.71 -3.22 3.73
N TRP A 58 17.42 -2.90 3.77
CA TRP A 58 16.35 -3.90 3.77
C TRP A 58 16.34 -4.75 2.49
N GLU A 59 16.52 -4.12 1.32
CA GLU A 59 16.52 -4.80 0.03
C GLU A 59 17.69 -5.78 -0.08
N ASN A 60 18.89 -5.35 0.34
CA ASN A 60 20.07 -6.21 0.38
C ASN A 60 19.88 -7.42 1.31
N ASP A 61 19.30 -7.21 2.50
CA ASP A 61 18.99 -8.31 3.44
C ASP A 61 17.98 -9.30 2.84
N LEU A 62 16.90 -8.79 2.21
CA LEU A 62 15.90 -9.62 1.55
C LEU A 62 16.51 -10.49 0.44
N MET A 63 17.37 -9.91 -0.40
CA MET A 63 18.06 -10.64 -1.48
C MET A 63 18.99 -11.72 -0.92
N ASN A 64 19.69 -11.43 0.17
CA ASN A 64 20.54 -12.42 0.83
C ASN A 64 19.73 -13.58 1.42
N GLN A 65 18.58 -13.31 2.04
CA GLN A 65 17.69 -14.35 2.54
C GLN A 65 17.17 -15.26 1.41
N GLN A 66 16.83 -14.70 0.25
CA GLN A 66 16.37 -15.48 -0.91
C GLN A 66 17.49 -16.35 -1.51
N ASN A 67 18.73 -15.87 -1.50
CA ASN A 67 19.88 -16.63 -2.00
C ASN A 67 20.29 -17.79 -1.08
N VAL A 68 19.98 -17.74 0.23
CA VAL A 68 20.27 -18.82 1.18
C VAL A 68 19.36 -20.04 0.97
N THR A 69 18.14 -19.86 0.48
CA THR A 69 17.16 -20.94 0.24
C THR A 69 17.44 -21.85 -0.96
N VAL A 70 18.48 -21.58 -1.77
CA VAL A 70 18.80 -22.36 -2.99
C VAL A 70 19.96 -23.34 -2.77
N THR A 71 20.58 -23.37 -1.58
CA THR A 71 21.76 -24.21 -1.28
C THR A 71 21.56 -25.11 -0.05
N ALA A 72 20.37 -25.64 0.16
CA ALA A 72 20.05 -26.62 1.20
C ALA A 72 19.40 -27.88 0.60
#